data_AF-A0A9D8RK26-F1
#
_entry.id   AF-A0A9D8RK26-F1
#
_cell.length_a   1.000
_cell.length_b   1.000
_cell.length_c   1.000
_cell.angle_alpha   90.00
_cell.angle_beta   90.00
_cell.angle_gamma   90.00
#
_symmetry.space_group_name_H-M   'P 1'
#
loop_
_entity.id
_entity.type
_entity.pdbx_description
1 polymer ?
#
loop_
_entity_poly.entity_id
_entity_poly.type
_entity_poly.pdbx_seq_one_letter_code
_entity_poly.pdbx_strand_id
1 'polypeptide(L)'
;MAFKYSIDSRPPVGQLLLYSLQWFVLAVAVVVTSLFIAVGSPAERVLYAQKVFALMGVATIIQALWGHRMPIVVGPASVLLVGIITTLASQGEAVNTNKIYTAVLIGGVAITLLATGRILEHMQRIFTPRIVIVIMMLIAVTLSPTIKNLIFPAGEEARHSFGLWFAIAGVPLMALASFKLKGVVKSLVIPIALMVGCVIY
;
A
#
# COMPACT_ATOMS: atom_id res chain seq x y z
N MET A 1 -1.37 9.96 -26.12
CA MET A 1 -0.80 8.61 -25.89
C MET A 1 -1.76 7.60 -26.48
N ALA A 2 -1.30 6.69 -27.34
CA ALA A 2 -2.10 5.56 -27.83
C ALA A 2 -1.84 4.35 -26.92
N PHE A 3 -2.88 3.84 -26.25
CA PHE A 3 -2.76 2.61 -25.46
C PHE A 3 -2.79 1.40 -26.39
N LYS A 4 -1.94 0.39 -26.12
CA LYS A 4 -1.92 -0.86 -26.90
C LYS A 4 -3.20 -1.68 -26.70
N TYR A 5 -3.82 -1.57 -25.53
CA TYR A 5 -5.09 -2.19 -25.19
C TYR A 5 -5.98 -1.18 -24.48
N SER A 6 -7.26 -1.13 -24.84
CA SER A 6 -8.28 -0.38 -24.10
C SER A 6 -8.74 -1.18 -22.86
N ILE A 7 -9.51 -0.55 -21.97
CA ILE A 7 -9.99 -1.16 -20.71
C ILE A 7 -10.78 -2.46 -20.98
N ASP A 8 -11.64 -2.46 -22.00
CA ASP A 8 -12.46 -3.63 -22.35
C ASP A 8 -11.79 -4.58 -23.35
N SER A 9 -10.55 -4.30 -23.75
CA SER A 9 -9.82 -5.17 -24.67
C SER A 9 -9.42 -6.46 -23.95
N ARG A 10 -9.50 -7.59 -24.67
CA ARG A 10 -9.03 -8.90 -24.18
C ARG A 10 -7.72 -9.25 -24.88
N PRO A 11 -6.56 -9.08 -24.22
CA PRO A 11 -5.27 -9.47 -24.80
C PRO A 11 -5.21 -10.98 -25.05
N PRO A 12 -4.25 -11.44 -25.87
CA PRO A 12 -3.94 -12.87 -26.00
C PRO A 12 -3.68 -13.50 -24.62
N VAL A 13 -4.09 -14.77 -24.44
CA VAL A 13 -4.07 -15.46 -23.14
C VAL A 13 -2.71 -15.37 -22.42
N GLY A 14 -1.60 -15.54 -23.14
CA GLY A 14 -0.26 -15.41 -22.55
C GLY A 14 0.05 -14.01 -21.99
N GLN A 15 -0.39 -12.96 -22.70
CA GLN A 15 -0.23 -11.58 -22.22
C GLN A 15 -1.17 -11.29 -21.05
N LEU A 16 -2.39 -11.82 -21.10
CA LEU A 16 -3.35 -11.71 -20.01
C LEU A 16 -2.80 -12.33 -18.73
N LEU A 17 -2.28 -13.57 -18.78
CA LEU A 17 -1.65 -14.22 -17.63
C LEU A 17 -0.46 -13.43 -17.09
N LEU A 18 0.40 -12.92 -17.96
CA LEU A 18 1.57 -12.15 -17.56
C LEU A 18 1.19 -10.82 -16.88
N TYR A 19 0.20 -10.11 -17.41
CA TYR A 19 -0.33 -8.91 -16.77
C TYR A 19 -1.04 -9.25 -15.46
N SER A 20 -1.85 -10.31 -15.40
CA SER A 20 -2.47 -10.77 -14.15
C SER A 20 -1.43 -11.08 -13.08
N LEU A 21 -0.31 -11.73 -13.45
CA LEU A 21 0.79 -12.00 -12.52
C LEU A 21 1.44 -10.71 -12.04
N GLN A 22 1.68 -9.74 -12.92
CA GLN A 22 2.19 -8.42 -12.53
C GLN A 22 1.26 -7.73 -11.51
N TRP A 23 -0.06 -7.75 -11.74
CA TRP A 23 -1.05 -7.19 -10.83
C TRP A 23 -1.12 -7.93 -9.49
N PHE A 24 -1.06 -9.27 -9.52
CA PHE A 24 -0.98 -10.10 -8.32
C PHE A 24 0.23 -9.73 -7.47
N VAL A 25 1.40 -9.62 -8.11
CA VAL A 25 2.65 -9.30 -7.45
C VAL A 25 2.61 -7.89 -6.81
N LEU A 26 1.99 -6.90 -7.45
CA LEU A 26 1.75 -5.58 -6.85
C LEU A 26 0.82 -5.67 -5.63
N ALA A 27 -0.24 -6.49 -5.70
CA ALA A 27 -1.15 -6.69 -4.58
C ALA A 27 -0.42 -7.32 -3.38
N VAL A 28 0.50 -8.27 -3.60
CA VAL A 28 1.33 -8.86 -2.53
C VAL A 28 2.17 -7.78 -1.84
N ALA A 29 2.83 -6.88 -2.59
CA ALA A 29 3.60 -5.79 -2.00
C ALA A 29 2.74 -4.86 -1.11
N VAL A 30 1.50 -4.57 -1.54
CA VAL A 30 0.54 -3.79 -0.76
C VAL A 30 0.12 -4.53 0.52
N VAL A 31 -0.12 -5.84 0.46
CA VAL A 31 -0.42 -6.65 1.64
C VAL A 31 0.74 -6.71 2.62
N VAL A 32 1.98 -6.88 2.15
CA VAL A 32 3.17 -6.87 3.01
C VAL A 32 3.30 -5.53 3.73
N THR A 33 3.03 -4.41 3.04
CA THR A 33 3.04 -3.08 3.65
C THR A 33 1.98 -2.92 4.75
N SER A 34 0.85 -3.61 4.64
CA SER A 34 -0.20 -3.58 5.67
C SER A 34 0.24 -4.22 7.00
N LEU A 35 1.29 -5.05 7.00
CA LEU A 35 1.81 -5.66 8.23
C LEU A 35 2.38 -4.63 9.22
N PHE A 36 2.64 -3.39 8.80
CA PHE A 36 3.12 -2.33 9.68
C PHE A 36 2.15 -2.00 10.82
N ILE A 37 0.87 -2.35 10.66
CA ILE A 37 -0.18 -2.14 11.67
C ILE A 37 -0.68 -3.44 12.29
N ALA A 38 -0.09 -4.58 11.92
CA ALA A 38 -0.48 -5.88 12.46
C ALA A 38 0.11 -6.05 13.87
N VAL A 39 -0.77 -6.25 14.85
CA VAL A 39 -0.42 -6.45 16.27
C VAL A 39 -0.56 -7.92 16.63
N GLY A 40 0.24 -8.39 17.58
CA GLY A 40 0.17 -9.76 18.10
C GLY A 40 1.32 -10.65 17.64
N SER A 41 1.15 -11.95 17.88
CA SER A 41 2.07 -13.03 17.56
C SER A 41 2.32 -13.17 16.05
N PRO A 42 3.41 -13.85 15.63
CA PRO A 42 3.67 -14.10 14.21
C PRO A 42 2.49 -14.76 13.48
N ALA A 43 1.80 -15.71 14.13
CA ALA A 43 0.62 -16.36 13.56
C ALA A 43 -0.55 -15.38 13.33
N GLU A 44 -0.79 -14.47 14.26
CA GLU A 44 -1.84 -13.44 14.12
C GLU A 44 -1.52 -12.44 13.01
N ARG A 45 -0.24 -12.08 12.84
CA ARG A 45 0.20 -11.21 11.74
C ARG A 45 0.03 -11.88 10.37
N VAL A 46 0.34 -13.17 10.27
CA VAL A 46 0.08 -13.96 9.05
C VAL A 46 -1.41 -14.04 8.77
N LEU A 47 -2.23 -14.32 9.78
CA LEU A 47 -3.69 -14.34 9.64
C LEU A 47 -4.25 -12.98 9.22
N TYR A 48 -3.69 -11.88 9.74
CA TYR A 48 -4.03 -10.53 9.33
C TYR A 48 -3.72 -10.32 7.83
N ALA A 49 -2.52 -10.66 7.38
CA ALA A 49 -2.15 -10.55 5.97
C ALA A 49 -3.07 -11.37 5.06
N GLN A 50 -3.43 -12.59 5.44
CA GLN A 50 -4.37 -13.43 4.70
C GLN A 50 -5.76 -12.78 4.59
N LYS A 51 -6.27 -12.21 5.69
CA LYS A 51 -7.56 -11.49 5.69
C LYS A 51 -7.51 -10.25 4.79
N VAL A 52 -6.45 -9.45 4.86
CA VAL A 52 -6.28 -8.27 4.00
C VAL A 52 -6.18 -8.68 2.53
N PHE A 53 -5.39 -9.72 2.23
CA PHE A 53 -5.25 -10.25 0.87
C PHE A 53 -6.60 -10.72 0.30
N ALA A 54 -7.36 -11.50 1.08
CA ALA A 54 -8.69 -11.96 0.68
C ALA A 54 -9.67 -10.80 0.45
N LEU A 55 -9.72 -9.84 1.37
CA LEU A 55 -10.57 -8.66 1.25
C LEU A 55 -10.21 -7.78 0.05
N MET A 56 -8.91 -7.57 -0.20
CA MET A 56 -8.43 -6.86 -1.39
C MET A 56 -8.84 -7.55 -2.68
N GLY A 57 -8.71 -8.88 -2.74
CA GLY A 57 -9.12 -9.68 -3.91
C GLY A 57 -10.61 -9.54 -4.19
N VAL A 58 -11.45 -9.74 -3.17
CA VAL A 58 -12.91 -9.59 -3.26
C VAL A 58 -13.28 -8.16 -3.66
N ALA A 59 -12.71 -7.15 -3.01
CA ALA A 59 -12.98 -5.75 -3.33
C ALA A 59 -12.55 -5.38 -4.75
N THR A 60 -11.42 -5.89 -5.24
CA THR A 60 -10.96 -5.66 -6.61
C THR A 60 -11.91 -6.30 -7.63
N ILE A 61 -12.40 -7.53 -7.37
CA ILE A 61 -13.41 -8.18 -8.23
C ILE A 61 -14.70 -7.34 -8.27
N ILE A 62 -15.18 -6.90 -7.10
CA ILE A 62 -16.39 -6.07 -7.02
C ILE A 62 -16.19 -4.75 -7.78
N GLN A 63 -15.07 -4.06 -7.60
CA GLN A 63 -14.77 -2.80 -8.28
C GLN A 63 -14.60 -2.97 -9.80
N ALA A 64 -14.06 -4.10 -10.24
CA ALA A 64 -13.90 -4.42 -11.66
C ALA A 64 -15.24 -4.73 -12.35
N LEU A 65 -16.18 -5.39 -11.68
CA LEU A 65 -17.47 -5.80 -12.25
C LEU A 65 -18.57 -4.73 -12.10
N TRP A 66 -18.76 -4.24 -10.87
CA TRP A 66 -19.88 -3.35 -10.50
C TRP A 66 -19.45 -1.96 -10.05
N GLY A 67 -18.18 -1.78 -9.67
CA GLY A 67 -17.67 -0.46 -9.27
C GLY A 67 -17.23 0.40 -10.44
N HIS A 68 -16.13 1.12 -10.27
CA HIS A 68 -15.66 2.09 -11.26
C HIS A 68 -15.02 1.46 -12.52
N ARG A 69 -14.74 0.13 -12.54
CA ARG A 69 -14.17 -0.62 -13.68
C ARG A 69 -12.81 -0.14 -14.19
N MET A 70 -12.07 0.62 -13.38
CA MET A 70 -10.75 1.14 -13.74
C MET A 70 -9.66 0.17 -13.26
N PRO A 71 -8.53 0.07 -13.96
CA PRO A 71 -7.40 -0.78 -13.55
C PRO A 71 -6.66 -0.15 -12.37
N ILE A 72 -7.12 -0.41 -11.14
CA ILE A 72 -6.54 0.13 -9.89
C ILE A 72 -6.42 -0.99 -8.86
N VAL A 73 -5.28 -1.06 -8.15
CA VAL A 73 -5.11 -2.03 -7.05
C VAL A 73 -5.88 -1.48 -5.87
N VAL A 74 -6.92 -2.19 -5.44
CA VAL A 74 -7.62 -1.86 -4.19
C VAL A 74 -6.79 -2.37 -3.03
N GLY A 75 -6.43 -1.50 -2.09
CA GLY A 75 -5.63 -1.86 -0.92
C GLY A 75 -5.68 -0.82 0.20
N PRO A 76 -5.10 -1.12 1.36
CA PRO A 76 -5.05 -0.20 2.49
C PRO A 76 -4.35 1.11 2.09
N ALA A 77 -5.04 2.23 2.27
CA ALA A 77 -4.47 3.53 1.95
C ALA A 77 -3.33 3.87 2.93
N SER A 78 -2.18 4.30 2.40
CA SER A 78 -1.03 4.67 3.23
C SER A 78 -1.36 5.77 4.25
N VAL A 79 -2.26 6.70 3.88
CA VAL A 79 -2.77 7.75 4.79
C VAL A 79 -3.50 7.15 6.00
N LEU A 80 -4.31 6.12 5.75
CA LEU A 80 -5.04 5.43 6.80
C LEU A 80 -4.09 4.62 7.68
N LEU A 81 -3.05 4.01 7.11
CA LEU A 81 -1.99 3.35 7.87
C LEU A 81 -1.32 4.33 8.84
N VAL A 82 -0.97 5.55 8.41
CA VAL A 82 -0.38 6.57 9.29
C VAL A 82 -1.31 6.90 10.47
N GLY A 83 -2.61 7.05 10.22
CA GLY A 83 -3.61 7.26 11.27
C GLY A 83 -3.66 6.12 12.29
N ILE A 84 -3.64 4.87 11.81
CA ILE A 84 -3.63 3.69 12.67
C ILE A 84 -2.33 3.59 13.47
N ILE A 85 -1.17 3.77 12.84
CA ILE A 85 0.15 3.74 13.50
C ILE A 85 0.21 4.77 14.63
N THR A 86 -0.25 6.00 14.37
CA THR A 86 -0.28 7.07 15.37
C THR A 86 -1.21 6.71 16.54
N THR A 87 -2.37 6.12 16.24
CA THR A 87 -3.33 5.68 17.25
C THR A 87 -2.79 4.52 18.08
N LEU A 88 -2.06 3.57 17.48
CA LEU A 88 -1.38 2.49 18.19
C LEU A 88 -0.27 3.04 19.10
N ALA A 89 0.53 3.98 18.60
CA ALA A 89 1.59 4.62 19.39
C ALA A 89 1.04 5.38 20.61
N SER A 90 -0.16 5.96 20.51
CA SER A 90 -0.80 6.67 21.61
C SER A 90 -1.43 5.78 22.70
N GLN A 91 -1.65 4.49 22.43
CA GLN A 91 -2.43 3.61 23.31
C GLN A 91 -1.63 2.96 24.46
N GLY A 92 -0.30 3.14 24.49
CA GLY A 92 0.55 2.55 25.55
C GLY A 92 0.40 1.02 25.62
N GLU A 93 0.41 0.46 26.83
CA GLU A 93 0.35 -1.01 27.03
C GLU A 93 -1.04 -1.64 26.74
N ALA A 94 -2.11 -0.83 26.72
CA ALA A 94 -3.47 -1.32 26.52
C ALA A 94 -3.94 -1.15 25.06
N VAL A 95 -3.23 -1.76 24.12
CA VAL A 95 -3.58 -1.73 22.69
C VAL A 95 -4.93 -2.41 22.47
N ASN A 96 -5.96 -1.63 22.18
CA ASN A 96 -7.30 -2.15 21.88
C ASN A 96 -7.62 -2.00 20.39
N THR A 97 -7.27 -3.02 19.63
CA THR A 97 -7.47 -3.05 18.17
C THR A 97 -8.95 -2.97 17.78
N ASN A 98 -9.88 -3.40 18.64
CA ASN A 98 -11.31 -3.33 18.35
C ASN A 98 -11.79 -1.88 18.20
N LYS A 99 -11.26 -0.95 18.99
CA LYS A 99 -11.59 0.49 18.85
C LYS A 99 -11.16 1.02 17.49
N ILE A 100 -9.99 0.61 17.01
CA ILE A 100 -9.47 1.00 15.70
C ILE A 100 -10.36 0.43 14.59
N TYR A 101 -10.71 -0.85 14.65
CA TYR A 101 -11.58 -1.47 13.65
C TYR A 101 -12.97 -0.84 13.59
N THR A 102 -13.56 -0.53 14.75
CA THR A 102 -14.85 0.19 14.79
C THR A 102 -14.73 1.60 14.23
N ALA A 103 -13.65 2.34 14.53
CA ALA A 103 -13.43 3.66 13.96
C ALA A 103 -13.24 3.63 12.44
N VAL A 104 -12.49 2.64 11.92
CA VAL A 104 -12.32 2.43 10.48
C VAL A 104 -13.64 2.07 9.81
N LEU A 105 -14.46 1.21 10.44
CA LEU A 105 -15.79 0.86 9.94
C LEU A 105 -16.70 2.09 9.86
N ILE A 106 -16.80 2.87 10.94
CA ILE A 106 -17.62 4.09 10.99
C ILE A 106 -17.13 5.10 9.96
N GLY A 107 -15.81 5.32 9.86
CA GLY A 107 -15.21 6.19 8.86
C GLY A 107 -15.50 5.74 7.42
N GLY A 108 -15.43 4.44 7.14
CA GLY A 108 -15.76 3.86 5.85
C GLY A 108 -17.24 4.04 5.49
N VAL A 109 -18.14 3.80 6.44
CA VAL A 109 -19.58 4.05 6.26
C VAL A 109 -19.84 5.54 6.01
N ALA A 110 -19.23 6.43 6.80
CA ALA A 110 -19.37 7.88 6.64
C ALA A 110 -18.88 8.34 5.26
N ILE A 111 -17.71 7.89 4.81
CA ILE A 111 -17.20 8.22 3.47
C ILE A 111 -18.12 7.67 2.38
N THR A 112 -18.65 6.45 2.55
CA THR A 112 -19.58 5.86 1.59
C THR A 112 -20.86 6.70 1.46
N LEU A 113 -21.44 7.13 2.58
CA LEU A 113 -22.61 8.01 2.58
C LEU A 113 -22.30 9.37 1.93
N LEU A 114 -21.15 9.97 2.25
CA LEU A 114 -20.71 11.23 1.64
C LEU A 114 -20.47 11.10 0.13
N ALA A 115 -19.94 9.95 -0.31
CA ALA A 115 -19.68 9.67 -1.72
C ALA A 115 -20.96 9.48 -2.55
N THR A 116 -22.04 9.00 -1.94
CA THR A 116 -23.36 8.93 -2.60
C THR A 116 -24.06 10.30 -2.70
N GLY A 117 -23.62 11.28 -1.92
CA GLY A 117 -24.17 12.64 -1.91
C GLY A 117 -23.43 13.62 -2.83
N ARG A 118 -23.99 14.83 -2.97
CA ARG A 118 -23.36 15.96 -3.69
C ARG A 118 -22.21 16.65 -2.93
N ILE A 119 -21.99 16.27 -1.68
CA ILE A 119 -20.98 16.88 -0.80
C ILE A 119 -19.58 16.66 -1.35
N LEU A 120 -19.32 15.48 -1.92
CA LEU A 120 -18.02 15.16 -2.49
C LEU A 120 -17.65 16.10 -3.65
N GLU A 121 -18.61 16.48 -4.49
CA GLU A 121 -18.40 17.43 -5.59
C GLU A 121 -17.99 18.82 -5.07
N HIS A 122 -18.59 19.27 -3.96
CA HIS A 122 -18.22 20.53 -3.33
C HIS A 122 -16.82 20.45 -2.69
N MET A 123 -16.53 19.36 -1.98
CA MET A 123 -15.22 19.13 -1.37
C MET A 123 -14.10 19.09 -2.41
N GLN A 124 -14.33 18.46 -3.58
CA GLN A 124 -13.36 18.39 -4.67
C GLN A 124 -12.87 19.77 -5.14
N ARG A 125 -13.69 20.83 -5.01
CA ARG A 125 -13.27 22.21 -5.33
C ARG A 125 -12.17 22.74 -4.41
N ILE A 126 -12.11 22.25 -3.17
CA ILE A 126 -11.08 22.61 -2.19
C ILE A 126 -9.77 21.86 -2.49
N PHE A 127 -9.85 20.64 -3.04
CA PHE A 127 -8.67 19.83 -3.39
C PHE A 127 -8.04 20.27 -4.72
N THR A 128 -7.61 21.54 -4.78
CA THR A 128 -6.85 22.06 -5.91
C THR A 128 -5.55 21.26 -6.13
N PRO A 129 -4.98 21.24 -7.35
CA PRO A 129 -3.74 20.51 -7.62
C PRO A 129 -2.60 20.84 -6.63
N ARG A 130 -2.52 22.10 -6.17
CA ARG A 130 -1.53 22.54 -5.18
C ARG A 130 -1.73 21.84 -3.83
N ILE A 131 -2.97 21.75 -3.36
CA ILE A 131 -3.32 21.11 -2.09
C ILE A 131 -3.06 19.60 -2.16
N VAL A 132 -3.44 18.96 -3.27
CA VAL A 132 -3.20 17.52 -3.47
C VAL A 132 -1.71 17.21 -3.44
N ILE A 133 -0.88 18.00 -4.12
CA ILE A 133 0.58 17.84 -4.11
C ILE A 133 1.15 17.98 -2.69
N VAL A 134 0.70 18.97 -1.92
CA VAL A 134 1.13 19.15 -0.52
C VAL A 134 0.71 17.96 0.33
N ILE A 135 -0.52 17.47 0.21
CA ILE A 135 -1.00 16.29 0.95
C ILE A 135 -0.15 15.06 0.60
N MET A 136 0.12 14.82 -0.69
CA MET A 136 0.98 13.71 -1.12
C MET A 136 2.39 13.81 -0.53
N MET A 137 2.98 15.01 -0.47
CA MET A 137 4.27 15.22 0.17
C MET A 137 4.21 14.99 1.69
N LEU A 138 3.18 15.49 2.37
CA LEU A 138 2.99 15.28 3.81
C LEU A 138 2.83 13.80 4.16
N ILE A 139 2.13 13.01 3.34
CA ILE A 139 2.00 11.56 3.55
C ILE A 139 3.36 10.86 3.50
N ALA A 140 4.23 11.26 2.57
CA ALA A 140 5.59 10.72 2.52
C ALA A 140 6.38 11.10 3.78
N VAL A 141 6.27 12.35 4.24
CA VAL A 141 6.96 12.83 5.46
C VAL A 141 6.44 12.12 6.71
N THR A 142 5.13 11.90 6.83
CA THR A 142 4.54 11.23 8.01
C THR A 142 4.88 9.75 8.10
N LEU A 143 5.28 9.10 7.00
CA LEU A 143 5.79 7.73 7.00
C LEU A 143 7.27 7.64 7.42
N SER A 144 8.00 8.76 7.56
CA SER A 144 9.42 8.76 7.93
C SER A 144 9.73 7.99 9.23
N PRO A 145 8.94 8.12 10.32
CA PRO A 145 9.16 7.34 11.53
C PRO A 145 9.01 5.83 11.30
N THR A 146 8.04 5.42 10.47
CA THR A 146 7.84 4.01 10.10
C THR A 146 9.04 3.49 9.32
N ILE A 147 9.56 4.26 8.36
CA ILE A 147 10.76 3.92 7.59
C ILE A 147 11.98 3.82 8.52
N LYS A 148 12.16 4.77 9.44
CA LYS A 148 13.23 4.74 10.44
C LYS A 148 13.17 3.46 11.27
N ASN A 149 12.00 3.08 11.77
CA ASN A 149 11.85 1.90 12.64
C ASN A 149 12.05 0.57 11.89
N LEU A 150 11.91 0.56 10.55
CA LEU A 150 12.28 -0.59 9.71
C LEU A 150 13.79 -0.71 9.52
N ILE A 151 14.50 0.43 9.43
CA ILE A 151 15.97 0.45 9.28
C ILE A 151 16.66 0.18 10.63
N PHE A 152 16.10 0.72 11.71
CA PHE A 152 16.63 0.63 13.06
C PHE A 152 15.61 -0.02 14.00
N PRO A 153 15.39 -1.35 13.87
CA PRO A 153 14.50 -2.07 14.78
C PRO A 153 15.02 -1.96 16.23
N ALA A 154 14.09 -1.72 17.15
CA ALA A 154 14.40 -1.64 18.57
C ALA A 154 14.86 -3.00 19.11
N GLY A 155 15.94 -3.02 19.89
CA GLY A 155 16.50 -4.25 20.47
C GLY A 155 17.45 -5.04 19.56
N GLU A 156 17.71 -4.57 18.34
CA GLU A 156 18.62 -5.23 17.38
C GLU A 156 19.78 -4.30 16.95
N GLU A 157 20.48 -3.70 17.93
CA GLU A 157 21.56 -2.71 17.68
C GLU A 157 22.67 -3.25 16.77
N ALA A 158 22.99 -4.54 16.88
CA ALA A 158 23.99 -5.19 16.02
C ALA A 158 23.64 -5.18 14.52
N ARG A 159 22.35 -5.05 14.16
CA ARG A 159 21.89 -5.03 12.76
C ARG A 159 21.69 -3.62 12.21
N HIS A 160 21.84 -2.57 13.03
CA HIS A 160 21.63 -1.19 12.61
C HIS A 160 22.55 -0.78 11.47
N SER A 161 23.83 -1.18 11.51
CA SER A 161 24.78 -0.91 10.43
C SER A 161 24.36 -1.56 9.11
N PHE A 162 23.89 -2.81 9.17
CA PHE A 162 23.42 -3.53 7.99
C PHE A 162 22.15 -2.89 7.41
N GLY A 163 21.15 -2.61 8.25
CA GLY A 163 19.91 -1.94 7.84
C GLY A 163 20.17 -0.60 7.17
N LEU A 164 21.10 0.21 7.72
CA LEU A 164 21.47 1.50 7.15
C LEU A 164 22.12 1.37 5.77
N TRP A 165 23.13 0.50 5.63
CA TRP A 165 23.79 0.28 4.33
C TRP A 165 22.84 -0.30 3.29
N PHE A 166 21.98 -1.23 3.72
CA PHE A 166 20.95 -1.81 2.88
C PHE A 166 19.97 -0.74 2.38
N ALA A 167 19.54 0.20 3.23
CA ALA A 167 18.66 1.30 2.83
C ALA A 167 19.36 2.32 1.91
N ILE A 168 20.58 2.76 2.27
CA ILE A 168 21.36 3.74 1.50
C ILE A 168 21.71 3.21 0.11
N ALA A 169 22.02 1.91 -0.03
CA ALA A 169 22.28 1.31 -1.34
C ALA A 169 20.98 0.93 -2.07
N GLY A 170 20.06 0.25 -1.38
CA GLY A 170 18.85 -0.33 -1.95
C GLY A 170 17.88 0.71 -2.50
N VAL A 171 17.60 1.79 -1.76
CA VAL A 171 16.62 2.80 -2.18
C VAL A 171 17.04 3.51 -3.47
N PRO A 172 18.27 4.06 -3.60
CA PRO A 172 18.73 4.65 -4.85
C PRO A 172 18.82 3.65 -5.99
N LEU A 173 19.25 2.40 -5.74
CA LEU A 173 19.29 1.35 -6.76
C LEU A 173 17.88 1.06 -7.32
N MET A 174 16.87 0.93 -6.45
CA MET A 174 15.48 0.74 -6.85
C MET A 174 14.93 1.96 -7.60
N ALA A 175 15.26 3.18 -7.17
CA ALA A 175 14.85 4.41 -7.84
C ALA A 175 15.46 4.51 -9.24
N LEU A 176 16.76 4.21 -9.38
CA LEU A 176 17.48 4.19 -10.64
C LEU A 176 16.94 3.11 -11.59
N ALA A 177 16.67 1.91 -11.07
CA ALA A 177 16.02 0.84 -11.81
C ALA A 177 14.64 1.30 -12.32
N SER A 178 13.82 1.90 -11.46
CA SER A 178 12.50 2.42 -11.83
C SER A 178 12.54 3.56 -12.84
N PHE A 179 13.63 4.34 -12.87
CA PHE A 179 13.83 5.42 -13.84
C PHE A 179 14.30 4.88 -15.19
N LYS A 180 15.25 3.93 -15.21
CA LYS A 180 15.81 3.36 -16.45
C LYS A 180 14.90 2.35 -17.14
N LEU A 181 14.14 1.57 -16.36
CA LEU A 181 13.29 0.51 -16.90
C LEU A 181 12.01 1.07 -17.52
N LYS A 182 11.57 0.45 -18.62
CA LYS A 182 10.36 0.84 -19.37
C LYS A 182 9.36 -0.32 -19.39
N GLY A 183 8.08 0.01 -19.54
CA GLY A 183 7.01 -0.96 -19.67
C GLY A 183 6.82 -1.83 -18.42
N VAL A 184 6.55 -3.12 -18.63
CA VAL A 184 6.20 -4.10 -17.58
C VAL A 184 7.33 -4.33 -16.57
N VAL A 185 8.59 -4.22 -16.99
CA VAL A 185 9.73 -4.47 -16.11
C VAL A 185 9.82 -3.43 -14.98
N LYS A 186 9.35 -2.20 -15.24
CA LYS A 186 9.31 -1.14 -14.22
C LYS A 186 8.40 -1.50 -13.04
N SER A 187 7.25 -2.11 -13.29
CA SER A 187 6.34 -2.57 -12.23
C SER A 187 6.87 -3.77 -11.44
N LEU A 188 7.86 -4.49 -11.97
CA LEU A 188 8.49 -5.62 -11.29
C LEU A 188 9.65 -5.20 -10.37
N VAL A 189 10.04 -3.92 -10.35
CA VAL A 189 11.16 -3.45 -9.51
C VAL A 189 10.90 -3.68 -8.03
N ILE A 190 9.74 -3.24 -7.52
CA ILE A 190 9.35 -3.39 -6.12
C ILE A 190 9.33 -4.86 -5.67
N PRO A 191 8.65 -5.79 -6.36
CA PRO A 191 8.60 -7.18 -5.93
C PRO A 191 9.91 -7.94 -6.11
N ILE A 192 10.70 -7.64 -7.15
CA ILE A 192 12.05 -8.22 -7.27
C ILE A 192 12.91 -7.74 -6.10
N ALA A 193 12.84 -6.46 -5.76
CA ALA A 193 13.55 -5.93 -4.59
C ALA A 193 13.08 -6.59 -3.29
N LEU A 194 11.79 -6.90 -3.15
CA LEU A 194 11.27 -7.64 -2.00
C LEU A 194 11.87 -9.06 -1.91
N MET A 195 11.89 -9.80 -3.02
CA MET A 195 12.46 -11.15 -3.08
C MET A 195 13.97 -11.13 -2.82
N VAL A 196 14.70 -10.24 -3.48
CA VAL A 196 16.15 -10.08 -3.30
C VAL A 196 16.47 -9.64 -1.87
N GLY A 197 15.70 -8.69 -1.32
CA GLY A 197 15.84 -8.26 0.07
C GLY A 197 15.63 -9.40 1.05
N CYS A 198 14.62 -10.25 0.85
CA CYS A 198 14.36 -11.42 1.69
C CYS A 198 15.48 -12.47 1.66
N VAL A 199 16.23 -12.57 0.56
CA VAL A 199 17.37 -13.50 0.46
C VAL A 199 18.62 -12.92 1.14
N ILE A 200 18.77 -11.60 1.12
CA ILE A 200 19.94 -10.89 1.66
C ILE A 200 19.82 -10.65 3.18
N TYR A 201 18.60 -10.41 3.68
CA TYR A 201 18.31 -10.00 5.05
C TYR A 201 18.04 -11.16 6.00
#